data_AF-A0A219AMA7-F1
#
_entry.id   AF-A0A219AMA7-F1
#
_cell.length_a   1.000
_cell.length_b   1.000
_cell.length_c   1.000
_cell.angle_alpha   90.00
_cell.angle_beta   90.00
_cell.angle_gamma   90.00
#
_symmetry.space_group_name_H-M   'P 1'
#
loop_
_entity.id
_entity.type
_entity.pdbx_description
1 polymer ?
#
loop_
_entity_poly.entity_id
_entity_poly.type
_entity_poly.pdbx_seq_one_letter_code
_entity_poly.pdbx_strand_id
1 'polypeptide(L)' 'MAVEPHKHCPVCGTPIPLSEKACSPDCEKVIRQRENQMNRNQKLVTVLLIIFILVWFYFVIIK' A
#
# COMPACT_ATOMS: atom_id res chain seq x y z
N MET A 1 -10.77 13.70 -32.11
CA MET A 1 -9.43 13.51 -31.49
C MET A 1 -9.62 12.62 -30.28
N ALA A 2 -9.27 11.34 -30.40
CA ALA A 2 -9.30 10.42 -29.27
C ALA A 2 -8.09 10.77 -28.39
N VAL A 3 -8.34 11.29 -27.19
CA VAL A 3 -7.28 11.50 -26.20
C VAL A 3 -6.82 10.11 -25.77
N GLU A 4 -5.56 9.78 -26.04
CA GLU A 4 -5.01 8.51 -25.59
C GLU A 4 -5.13 8.42 -24.06
N PRO A 5 -5.60 7.28 -23.54
CA PRO A 5 -5.82 7.14 -22.12
C PRO A 5 -4.49 7.24 -21.38
N HIS A 6 -4.39 8.24 -20.51
CA HIS A 6 -3.23 8.52 -19.67
C HIS A 6 -3.69 8.59 -18.22
N LYS A 7 -2.77 8.27 -17.31
CA LYS A 7 -2.96 8.50 -15.87
C LYS A 7 -1.92 9.49 -15.39
N HIS A 8 -2.16 10.12 -14.27
CA HIS A 8 -1.21 11.07 -13.68
C HIS A 8 -0.30 10.32 -12.70
N CYS A 9 0.99 10.68 -12.67
CA CYS A 9 1.92 10.13 -11.69
C CYS A 9 1.47 10.49 -10.27
N PRO A 10 1.35 9.53 -9.33
CA PRO A 10 0.85 9.79 -7.97
C PRO A 10 1.83 10.57 -7.09
N VAL A 11 3.02 10.90 -7.59
CA VAL A 11 4.05 11.66 -6.87
C VAL A 11 4.09 13.12 -7.30
N CYS A 12 4.15 13.39 -8.61
CA CYS A 12 4.33 14.73 -9.16
C CYS A 12 3.23 15.19 -10.13
N GLY A 13 2.29 14.31 -10.51
CA GLY A 13 1.19 14.65 -11.42
C GLY A 13 1.54 14.69 -12.90
N THR A 14 2.76 14.33 -13.32
CA THR A 14 3.10 14.23 -14.76
C THR A 14 2.21 13.19 -15.45
N PRO A 15 1.65 13.46 -16.64
CA PRO A 15 0.89 12.47 -17.41
C PRO A 15 1.82 11.34 -17.85
N ILE A 16 1.41 10.10 -17.56
CA ILE A 16 2.10 8.87 -17.91
C ILE A 16 1.14 7.92 -18.63
N PRO A 17 1.63 7.08 -19.55
CA PRO A 17 0.81 6.06 -20.19
C PRO A 17 0.29 5.07 -19.14
N LEU A 18 -0.83 4.41 -19.44
CA LEU A 18 -1.44 3.45 -18.51
C LEU A 18 -0.52 2.26 -18.16
N SER A 19 0.45 1.93 -19.03
CA SER A 19 1.44 0.86 -18.86
C SER A 19 2.45 1.13 -17.73
N GLU A 20 2.82 2.40 -17.52
CA GLU A 20 3.90 2.76 -16.61
C GLU A 20 3.39 3.10 -15.21
N LYS A 21 4.20 2.91 -14.17
CA LYS A 21 3.81 3.17 -12.77
C LYS A 21 4.32 4.50 -12.22
N ALA A 22 5.42 5.01 -12.77
CA ALA A 22 6.07 6.24 -12.34
C ALA A 22 6.61 6.98 -13.57
N CYS A 23 6.67 8.32 -13.51
CA CYS A 23 7.22 9.13 -14.62
C CYS A 23 8.76 9.19 -14.64
N SER A 24 9.42 8.84 -13.52
CA SER A 24 10.87 8.89 -13.40
C SER A 24 11.39 7.95 -12.30
N PRO A 25 12.70 7.61 -12.30
CA PRO A 25 13.30 6.77 -11.25
C PRO A 25 13.16 7.34 -9.84
N ASP A 26 13.12 8.67 -9.70
CA ASP A 26 12.96 9.31 -8.39
C ASP A 26 11.52 9.19 -7.87
N CYS A 27 10.53 9.32 -8.75
CA CYS A 27 9.14 9.05 -8.38
C CYS A 27 8.93 7.58 -8.02
N GLU A 28 9.61 6.66 -8.70
CA GLU A 28 9.57 5.24 -8.37
C GLU A 28 10.15 4.95 -6.97
N LYS A 29 11.25 5.60 -6.58
CA LYS A 29 11.82 5.47 -5.23
C LYS A 29 10.81 5.91 -4.17
N VAL A 30 10.11 7.03 -4.37
CA VAL A 30 9.09 7.52 -3.43
C VAL A 30 7.93 6.54 -3.32
N ILE A 31 7.45 6.00 -4.45
CA ILE A 31 6.38 5.00 -4.47
C ILE A 31 6.82 3.75 -3.71
N ARG A 32 8.01 3.20 -4.01
CA ARG A 32 8.56 2.02 -3.32
C ARG A 32 8.76 2.27 -1.83
N GLN A 33 9.19 3.46 -1.43
CA GLN A 33 9.31 3.83 -0.01
C GLN A 33 7.94 3.83 0.68
N ARG A 34 6.91 4.41 0.06
CA ARG A 34 5.54 4.41 0.59
C ARG A 34 4.97 2.99 0.68
N GLU A 35 5.16 2.17 -0.35
CA GLU A 35 4.75 0.75 -0.35
C GLU A 35 5.43 -0.03 0.79
N ASN A 36 6.74 0.15 0.98
CA ASN A 36 7.47 -0.49 2.07
C ASN A 36 6.97 -0.06 3.45
N GLN A 37 6.65 1.22 3.64
CA GLN A 37 6.06 1.71 4.90
C GLN A 37 4.67 1.10 5.12
N MET A 38 3.83 1.09 4.09
CA MET A 38 2.47 0.53 4.18
C MET A 38 2.51 -0.97 4.49
N ASN A 39 3.38 -1.73 3.84
CA ASN A 39 3.57 -3.17 4.09
C ASN A 39 4.03 -3.47 5.52
N ARG A 40 4.89 -2.62 6.09
CA ARG A 40 5.32 -2.76 7.49
C ARG A 40 4.17 -2.51 8.46
N ASN A 41 3.42 -1.42 8.26
CA ASN A 41 2.27 -1.10 9.10
C ASN A 41 1.18 -2.16 9.01
N GLN A 42 0.87 -2.64 7.80
CA GLN A 42 -0.10 -3.71 7.60
C GLN A 42 0.31 -4.98 8.35
N LYS A 43 1.57 -5.39 8.28
CA LYS A 43 2.07 -6.56 9.03
C LYS A 43 1.91 -6.38 10.54
N LEU A 44 2.26 -5.22 11.08
CA LEU A 44 2.12 -4.95 12.51
C LEU A 44 0.66 -5.01 12.97
N VAL A 45 -0.24 -4.36 12.23
CA VAL A 45 -1.68 -4.37 12.54
C VAL A 45 -2.24 -5.79 12.48
N THR A 46 -1.89 -6.57 11.45
CA THR A 46 -2.33 -7.95 11.32
C THR A 46 -1.86 -8.82 12.48
N VAL A 47 -0.59 -8.70 12.90
CA VAL A 47 -0.06 -9.45 14.05
C VAL A 47 -0.79 -9.09 15.35
N LEU A 48 -0.98 -7.80 15.61
CA LEU A 48 -1.71 -7.34 16.79
C LEU A 48 -3.14 -7.87 16.82
N LEU A 49 -3.83 -7.87 15.68
CA LEU A 49 -5.19 -8.36 15.57
C LEU A 49 -5.28 -9.87 15.81
N ILE A 50 -4.33 -10.66 15.30
CA ILE A 50 -4.25 -12.10 15.56
C ILE A 50 -4.06 -12.36 17.05
N ILE A 51 -3.11 -11.66 17.70
CA ILE A 51 -2.88 -11.80 19.15
C ILE A 51 -4.15 -11.46 19.93
N PHE A 52 -4.82 -10.36 19.56
CA PHE A 52 -6.07 -9.95 20.20
C PHE A 52 -7.15 -11.03 20.10
N ILE A 53 -7.35 -11.62 18.91
CA ILE A 53 -8.30 -12.71 18.72
C ILE A 53 -7.93 -13.93 19.57
N LEU A 54 -6.66 -14.32 19.60
CA LEU A 54 -6.21 -15.48 20.39
C LEU A 54 -6.44 -15.28 21.89
N VAL A 55 -6.11 -14.10 22.41
CA VAL A 55 -6.36 -13.75 23.81
C VAL A 55 -7.86 -13.75 24.10
N TRP A 56 -8.66 -13.11 23.25
CA TRP A 56 -10.12 -13.08 23.40
C TRP A 56 -10.71 -14.49 23.40
N PHE A 57 -10.31 -15.33 22.44
CA PHE A 57 -10.75 -16.72 22.32
C PHE A 57 -10.36 -17.56 23.53
N TYR A 58 -9.14 -17.38 24.05
CA TYR A 58 -8.66 -18.00 25.29
C TYR A 58 -9.58 -17.63 26.46
N PHE A 59 -9.90 -16.36 26.65
CA PHE A 59 -10.79 -15.89 27.73
C PHE A 59 -12.23 -16.41 27.57
N VAL A 60 -12.72 -16.54 26.34
CA VAL A 60 -14.07 -17.06 26.07
C VAL A 60 -14.19 -18.56 26.30
N ILE A 61 -13.13 -19.34 26.06
CA ILE A 61 -13.18 -20.81 26.19
C ILE A 61 -12.82 -21.29 27.60
N ILE A 62 -11.90 -20.62 28.28
CA ILE A 62 -11.45 -21.01 29.63
C ILE A 62 -12.38 -20.50 30.74
N LYS A 63 -13.34 -19.65 30.40
CA LYS A 63 -14.47 -19.29 31.27
C LYS A 63 -15.69 -20.12 30.91
#